data_AF-A0A8T3KNK7-F1
#
_entry.id   AF-A0A8T3KNK7-F1
#
_cell.length_a   1.000
_cell.length_b   1.000
_cell.length_c   1.000
_cell.angle_alpha   90.00
_cell.angle_beta   90.00
_cell.angle_gamma   90.00
#
_symmetry.space_group_name_H-M   'P 1'
#
loop_
_entity.id
_entity.type
_entity.pdbx_description
1 polymer ?
#
loop_
_entity_poly.entity_id
_entity_poly.type
_entity_poly.pdbx_seq_one_letter_code
_entity_poly.pdbx_strand_id
1 'polypeptide(L)'
;MRIARIKGVDIKASPIFIALIAMAVYLGYLDKGAIIASVIFLHETAHLITARMFGYKIREIDILPLGGVVRIEGLFQLNPVREIIIAAAGPALNIAVAFLTAYCGKPALFEETRTNYFIAVNVVIALFNLVPALPLDGGRIFRALLSYKWGMLRATKFVTVLGRVIAVVLLIFALYRRTITPVNLTMAGVSVFLYFASGAERKMAPSLIINQIEEKKSRLFSQGILKSKSIAVAYNTSVRKVMNSFVPGHYHIVYVIGDNGEIMGRIGEEEIIRGIIEYGFNREIGEYL
;
A
#
# COMPACT_ATOMS: atom_id res chain seq x y z
N MET A 1 9.61 17.80 -8.54
CA MET A 1 10.88 18.56 -8.61
C MET A 1 11.79 18.06 -7.49
N ARG A 2 13.07 17.79 -7.76
CA ARG A 2 14.03 17.41 -6.71
C ARG A 2 14.34 18.66 -5.88
N ILE A 3 14.16 18.56 -4.56
CA ILE A 3 14.39 19.65 -3.61
C ILE A 3 15.71 19.46 -2.89
N ALA A 4 16.03 18.23 -2.48
CA ALA A 4 17.23 17.95 -1.70
C ALA A 4 17.74 16.52 -1.91
N ARG A 5 18.99 16.27 -1.49
CA ARG A 5 19.56 14.93 -1.36
C ARG A 5 20.17 14.79 0.02
N ILE A 6 19.69 13.84 0.83
CA ILE A 6 20.19 13.60 2.18
C ILE A 6 20.66 12.15 2.30
N LYS A 7 21.95 11.93 2.62
CA LYS A 7 22.56 10.59 2.76
C LYS A 7 22.25 9.64 1.60
N GLY A 8 22.30 10.15 0.36
CA GLY A 8 22.03 9.38 -0.86
C GLY A 8 20.55 9.23 -1.23
N VAL A 9 19.62 9.68 -0.37
CA VAL A 9 18.17 9.68 -0.63
C VAL A 9 17.76 10.96 -1.34
N ASP A 10 17.08 10.82 -2.48
CA ASP A 10 16.54 11.97 -3.22
C ASP A 10 15.17 12.38 -2.67
N ILE A 11 15.04 13.64 -2.27
CA ILE A 11 13.79 14.25 -1.81
C ILE A 11 13.22 15.06 -2.96
N LYS A 12 12.04 14.68 -3.43
CA LYS A 12 11.29 15.37 -4.49
C LYS A 12 9.99 15.91 -3.88
N ALA A 13 9.51 17.07 -4.31
CA ALA A 13 8.10 17.44 -4.09
C ALA A 13 7.33 17.57 -5.39
N SER A 14 6.05 17.24 -5.29
CA SER A 14 5.08 17.52 -6.33
C SER A 14 4.87 19.04 -6.49
N PRO A 15 4.76 19.56 -7.73
CA PRO A 15 4.35 20.95 -7.97
C PRO A 15 3.01 21.31 -7.28
N ILE A 16 2.11 20.34 -7.14
CA ILE A 16 0.83 20.53 -6.45
C ILE A 16 1.04 20.79 -4.95
N PHE A 17 2.03 20.13 -4.33
CA PHE A 17 2.36 20.36 -2.93
C PHE A 17 2.89 21.79 -2.71
N ILE A 18 3.75 22.26 -3.61
CA ILE A 18 4.27 23.64 -3.57
C ILE A 18 3.12 24.66 -3.78
N ALA A 19 2.22 24.40 -4.72
CA ALA A 19 1.06 25.26 -4.96
C ALA A 19 0.10 25.31 -3.75
N LEU A 20 -0.12 24.18 -3.07
CA LEU A 20 -0.93 24.13 -1.84
C LEU A 20 -0.29 24.92 -0.70
N ILE A 21 1.04 24.84 -0.53
CA ILE A 21 1.75 25.66 0.45
C ILE A 21 1.60 27.15 0.11
N ALA A 22 1.83 27.54 -1.15
CA ALA A 22 1.68 28.93 -1.59
C ALA A 22 0.24 29.45 -1.37
N MET A 23 -0.77 28.63 -1.63
CA MET A 23 -2.17 28.96 -1.37
C MET A 23 -2.47 29.08 0.13
N ALA A 24 -1.90 28.19 0.97
CA ALA A 24 -2.04 28.27 2.42
C ALA A 24 -1.37 29.54 3.00
N VAL A 25 -0.21 29.94 2.46
CA VAL A 25 0.44 31.23 2.74
C VAL A 25 -0.49 32.38 2.40
N TYR A 26 -1.00 32.40 1.16
CA TYR A 26 -1.85 33.48 0.67
C TYR A 26 -3.14 33.65 1.47
N LEU A 27 -3.75 32.55 1.91
CA LEU A 27 -5.00 32.54 2.67
C LEU A 27 -4.80 32.70 4.19
N GLY A 28 -3.56 32.83 4.68
CA GLY A 28 -3.27 33.00 6.11
C GLY A 28 -3.44 31.74 6.96
N TYR A 29 -3.45 30.54 6.36
CA TYR A 29 -3.59 29.25 7.06
C TYR A 29 -2.26 28.53 7.31
N LEU A 30 -1.15 29.28 7.39
CA LEU A 30 0.19 28.73 7.54
C LEU A 30 0.37 27.89 8.80
N ASP A 31 -0.19 28.35 9.91
CA ASP A 31 -0.12 27.69 11.21
C ASP A 31 -0.77 26.30 11.17
N LYS A 32 -2.02 26.21 10.68
CA LYS A 32 -2.76 24.96 10.52
C LYS A 32 -2.12 24.05 9.48
N GLY A 33 -1.67 24.62 8.36
CA GLY A 33 -0.96 23.90 7.31
C GLY A 33 0.34 23.27 7.81
N ALA A 34 1.13 24.00 8.61
CA ALA A 34 2.36 23.51 9.22
C ALA A 34 2.09 22.35 10.20
N ILE A 35 1.02 22.44 11.00
CA ILE A 35 0.59 21.34 11.87
C ILE A 35 0.26 20.09 11.06
N ILE A 36 -0.58 20.21 10.02
CA ILE A 36 -0.93 19.07 9.15
C ILE A 36 0.32 18.46 8.50
N ALA A 37 1.18 19.30 7.93
CA ALA A 37 2.42 18.84 7.29
C ALA A 37 3.34 18.11 8.27
N SER A 38 3.45 18.61 9.52
CA SER A 38 4.25 17.98 10.57
C SER A 38 3.70 16.62 10.97
N VAL A 39 2.37 16.49 11.12
CA VAL A 39 1.73 15.21 11.46
C VAL A 39 1.90 14.20 10.33
N ILE A 40 1.69 14.60 9.07
CA ILE A 40 1.94 13.73 7.91
C ILE A 40 3.42 13.30 7.88
N PHE A 41 4.34 14.22 8.14
CA PHE A 41 5.76 13.91 8.16
C PHE A 41 6.13 12.88 9.24
N LEU A 42 5.57 13.03 10.45
CA LEU A 42 5.75 12.06 11.53
C LEU A 42 5.19 10.69 11.13
N HIS A 43 3.96 10.66 10.59
CA HIS A 43 3.30 9.44 10.09
C HIS A 43 4.19 8.68 9.09
N GLU A 44 4.68 9.37 8.06
CA GLU A 44 5.54 8.76 7.04
C GLU A 44 6.90 8.33 7.60
N THR A 45 7.44 9.11 8.55
CA THR A 45 8.69 8.76 9.23
C THR A 45 8.56 7.45 10.01
N ALA A 46 7.40 7.18 10.61
CA ALA A 46 7.14 5.91 11.29
C ALA A 46 7.24 4.71 10.35
N HIS A 47 6.64 4.79 9.15
CA HIS A 47 6.77 3.76 8.12
C HIS A 47 8.23 3.58 7.71
N LEU A 48 8.95 4.68 7.49
CA LEU A 48 10.36 4.67 7.09
C LEU A 48 11.26 3.98 8.12
N ILE A 49 11.13 4.35 9.39
CA ILE A 49 11.91 3.77 10.48
C ILE A 49 11.61 2.27 10.58
N THR A 50 10.33 1.90 10.57
CA THR A 50 9.91 0.50 10.67
C THR A 50 10.41 -0.34 9.49
N ALA A 51 10.38 0.20 8.27
CA ALA A 51 10.95 -0.47 7.11
C ALA A 51 12.47 -0.64 7.23
N ARG A 52 13.20 0.37 7.72
CA ARG A 52 14.65 0.25 7.96
C ARG A 52 14.98 -0.80 9.01
N MET A 53 14.18 -0.93 10.07
CA MET A 53 14.35 -1.96 11.09
C MET A 53 14.24 -3.38 10.51
N PHE A 54 13.46 -3.57 9.45
CA PHE A 54 13.39 -4.83 8.70
C PHE A 54 14.49 -5.01 7.65
N GLY A 55 15.45 -4.08 7.54
CA GLY A 55 16.59 -4.15 6.62
C GLY A 55 16.30 -3.64 5.21
N TYR A 56 15.16 -2.99 4.97
CA TYR A 56 14.84 -2.43 3.65
C TYR A 56 15.66 -1.17 3.34
N LYS A 57 16.21 -1.08 2.12
CA LYS A 57 17.02 0.06 1.64
C LYS A 57 16.11 1.13 1.03
N ILE A 58 16.19 2.38 1.48
CA ILE A 58 15.37 3.49 0.95
C ILE A 58 16.18 4.31 -0.05
N ARG A 59 15.65 4.51 -1.28
CA ARG A 59 16.31 5.29 -2.35
C ARG A 59 15.74 6.68 -2.57
N GLU A 60 14.41 6.83 -2.59
CA GLU A 60 13.79 8.15 -2.83
C GLU A 60 12.59 8.41 -1.90
N ILE A 61 12.33 9.69 -1.62
CA ILE A 61 11.15 10.17 -0.89
C ILE A 61 10.46 11.23 -1.77
N ASP A 62 9.29 10.90 -2.31
CA ASP A 62 8.42 11.79 -3.08
C ASP A 62 7.38 12.43 -2.13
N ILE A 63 7.51 13.72 -1.82
CA ILE A 63 6.54 14.48 -1.04
C ILE A 63 5.34 14.84 -1.93
N LEU A 64 4.16 14.35 -1.56
CA LEU A 64 2.88 14.56 -2.22
C LEU A 64 1.95 15.44 -1.34
N PRO A 65 0.91 16.05 -1.95
CA PRO A 65 -0.13 16.80 -1.24
C PRO A 65 -0.79 16.10 -0.04
N LEU A 66 -0.87 14.77 -0.09
CA LEU A 66 -1.63 13.94 0.84
C LEU A 66 -0.73 12.92 1.57
N GLY A 67 0.60 13.07 1.53
CA GLY A 67 1.53 12.09 2.09
C GLY A 67 2.93 12.15 1.47
N GLY A 68 3.79 11.23 1.85
CA GLY A 68 5.10 11.02 1.23
C GLY A 68 5.17 9.64 0.59
N VAL A 69 5.33 9.54 -0.72
CA VAL A 69 5.60 8.25 -1.37
C VAL A 69 7.09 7.96 -1.26
N VAL A 70 7.44 7.03 -0.37
CA VAL A 70 8.79 6.52 -0.27
C VAL A 70 9.00 5.43 -1.31
N ARG A 71 9.98 5.62 -2.19
CA ARG A 71 10.46 4.56 -3.08
C ARG A 71 11.60 3.83 -2.38
N ILE A 72 11.24 2.71 -1.78
CA ILE A 72 12.15 1.76 -1.17
C ILE A 72 12.73 0.86 -2.28
N GLU A 73 14.05 0.74 -2.30
CA GLU A 73 14.77 -0.21 -3.14
C GLU A 73 14.52 -1.63 -2.61
N GLY A 74 13.94 -2.50 -3.43
CA GLY A 74 13.53 -3.81 -2.95
C GLY A 74 12.23 -3.83 -2.14
N LEU A 75 11.34 -2.82 -2.29
CA LEU A 75 9.89 -2.85 -1.86
C LEU A 75 9.17 -4.16 -2.26
N PHE A 76 9.78 -4.79 -3.22
CA PHE A 76 9.69 -6.09 -3.82
C PHE A 76 10.08 -7.28 -2.91
N GLN A 77 10.02 -7.19 -1.58
CA GLN A 77 10.27 -8.33 -0.67
C GLN A 77 9.43 -8.23 0.62
N LEU A 78 8.18 -7.78 0.49
CA LEU A 78 7.30 -7.68 1.64
C LEU A 78 6.56 -9.00 1.85
N ASN A 79 7.08 -9.79 2.78
CA ASN A 79 6.28 -10.74 3.54
C ASN A 79 5.03 -10.02 4.06
N PRO A 80 3.81 -10.58 3.90
CA PRO A 80 2.58 -9.91 4.33
C PRO A 80 2.57 -9.50 5.80
N VAL A 81 3.26 -10.22 6.69
CA VAL A 81 3.42 -9.80 8.10
C VAL A 81 4.19 -8.47 8.20
N ARG A 82 5.30 -8.35 7.49
CA ARG A 82 6.12 -7.13 7.49
C ARG A 82 5.35 -5.96 6.88
N GLU A 83 4.58 -6.23 5.84
CA GLU A 83 3.69 -5.22 5.24
C GLU A 83 2.68 -4.68 6.26
N ILE A 84 2.03 -5.56 7.03
CA ILE A 84 1.08 -5.16 8.08
C ILE A 84 1.77 -4.30 9.14
N ILE A 85 2.95 -4.72 9.63
CA ILE A 85 3.67 -3.98 10.69
C ILE A 85 4.09 -2.61 10.17
N ILE A 86 4.64 -2.53 8.95
CA ILE A 86 5.04 -1.26 8.35
C ILE A 86 3.82 -0.37 8.17
N ALA A 87 2.73 -0.86 7.57
CA ALA A 87 1.51 -0.07 7.35
C ALA A 87 0.84 0.36 8.67
N ALA A 88 0.92 -0.42 9.74
CA ALA A 88 0.39 -0.03 11.04
C ALA A 88 1.23 1.04 11.75
N ALA A 89 2.51 1.20 11.41
CA ALA A 89 3.42 2.08 12.12
C ALA A 89 3.00 3.56 12.11
N GLY A 90 2.57 4.09 10.96
CA GLY A 90 2.10 5.47 10.82
C GLY A 90 0.88 5.77 11.70
N PRO A 91 -0.24 5.05 11.52
CA PRO A 91 -1.42 5.22 12.37
C PRO A 91 -1.12 5.02 13.86
N ALA A 92 -0.29 4.03 14.23
CA ALA A 92 0.08 3.78 15.61
C ALA A 92 0.87 4.96 16.22
N LEU A 93 1.82 5.54 15.48
CA LEU A 93 2.56 6.71 15.93
C LEU A 93 1.63 7.90 16.14
N ASN A 94 0.74 8.18 15.19
CA ASN A 94 -0.20 9.31 15.30
C ASN A 94 -1.14 9.16 16.51
N ILE A 95 -1.68 7.95 16.74
CA ILE A 95 -2.52 7.67 17.91
C ILE A 95 -1.71 7.84 19.21
N ALA A 96 -0.49 7.32 19.26
CA ALA A 96 0.38 7.46 20.43
C ALA A 96 0.71 8.93 20.72
N VAL A 97 1.07 9.70 19.70
CA VAL A 97 1.37 11.15 19.81
C VAL A 97 0.13 11.92 20.25
N ALA A 98 -1.04 11.62 19.70
CA ALA A 98 -2.30 12.24 20.13
C ALA A 98 -2.61 11.95 21.60
N PHE A 99 -2.48 10.68 22.01
CA PHE A 99 -2.73 10.26 23.39
C PHE A 99 -1.73 10.90 24.37
N LEU A 100 -0.43 10.87 24.06
CA LEU A 100 0.60 11.49 24.88
C LEU A 100 0.40 13.01 25.01
N THR A 101 0.00 13.68 23.92
CA THR A 101 -0.27 15.12 23.95
C THR A 101 -1.50 15.44 24.80
N ALA A 102 -2.54 14.60 24.74
CA ALA A 102 -3.74 14.74 25.57
C ALA A 102 -3.45 14.46 27.06
N TYR A 103 -2.59 13.48 27.35
CA TYR A 103 -2.30 13.02 28.71
C TYR A 103 -1.26 13.88 29.44
N CYS A 104 -0.14 14.22 28.79
CA CYS A 104 0.95 14.99 29.40
C CYS A 104 0.64 16.49 29.53
N GLY A 105 -0.48 16.94 28.96
CA GLY A 105 -0.83 18.36 28.90
C GLY A 105 0.04 19.13 27.91
N LYS A 106 -0.34 20.39 27.69
CA LYS A 106 0.27 21.30 26.71
C LYS A 106 1.80 21.29 26.85
N PRO A 107 2.58 21.01 25.79
CA PRO A 107 3.95 21.48 25.75
C PRO A 107 3.90 22.99 25.99
N ALA A 108 4.75 23.54 26.84
CA ALA A 108 4.75 24.96 27.25
C ALA A 108 4.82 25.98 26.08
N LEU A 109 4.95 25.48 24.84
CA LEU A 109 5.08 26.21 23.58
C LEU A 109 3.77 26.35 22.78
N PHE A 110 2.65 25.73 23.18
CA PHE A 110 1.40 25.77 22.40
C PHE A 110 0.19 26.35 23.15
N GLU A 111 -0.51 27.29 22.50
CA GLU A 111 -1.87 27.70 22.87
C GLU A 111 -2.83 26.50 22.87
N GLU A 112 -3.88 26.57 23.69
CA GLU A 112 -4.87 25.50 23.85
C GLU A 112 -5.53 25.10 22.53
N THR A 113 -5.93 26.11 21.74
CA THR A 113 -6.57 25.92 20.44
C THR A 113 -5.66 25.16 19.46
N ARG A 114 -4.35 25.43 19.48
CA ARG A 114 -3.37 24.73 18.62
C ARG A 114 -3.14 23.30 19.06
N THR A 115 -3.08 23.06 20.37
CA THR A 115 -2.90 21.73 20.95
C THR A 115 -4.09 20.82 20.60
N ASN A 116 -5.32 21.33 20.77
CA ASN A 116 -6.54 20.60 20.41
C ASN A 116 -6.61 20.30 18.91
N TYR A 117 -6.20 21.26 18.07
CA TYR A 117 -6.12 21.06 16.63
C TYR A 117 -5.08 20.00 16.25
N PHE A 118 -3.89 20.03 16.86
CA PHE A 118 -2.83 19.03 16.65
C PHE A 118 -3.29 17.61 17.02
N ILE A 119 -3.95 17.45 18.17
CA ILE A 119 -4.53 16.16 18.59
C ILE A 119 -5.57 15.70 17.57
N ALA A 120 -6.51 16.57 17.18
CA ALA A 120 -7.55 16.25 16.22
C ALA A 120 -6.96 15.82 14.87
N VAL A 121 -5.93 16.51 14.37
CA VAL A 121 -5.26 16.18 13.11
C VAL A 121 -4.56 14.81 13.17
N ASN A 122 -3.85 14.50 14.26
CA ASN A 122 -3.24 13.18 14.45
C ASN A 122 -4.30 12.06 14.40
N VAL A 123 -5.39 12.22 15.15
CA VAL A 123 -6.47 11.23 15.19
C VAL A 123 -7.15 11.08 13.83
N VAL A 124 -7.48 12.19 13.16
CA VAL A 124 -8.14 12.15 11.85
C VAL A 124 -7.23 11.51 10.80
N ILE A 125 -5.94 11.84 10.77
CA ILE A 125 -4.99 11.23 9.81
C ILE A 125 -4.82 9.73 10.10
N ALA A 126 -4.75 9.33 11.37
CA ALA A 126 -4.65 7.91 11.74
C ALA A 126 -5.91 7.14 11.32
N LEU A 127 -7.10 7.63 11.69
CA LEU A 127 -8.37 6.99 11.36
C LEU A 127 -8.61 6.93 9.84
N PHE A 128 -8.28 8.02 9.13
CA PHE A 128 -8.39 8.05 7.69
C PHE A 128 -7.47 7.01 7.05
N ASN A 129 -6.20 6.93 7.49
CA ASN A 129 -5.27 5.93 6.96
C ASN A 129 -5.65 4.50 7.34
N LEU A 130 -6.42 4.25 8.41
CA LEU A 130 -6.90 2.91 8.77
C LEU A 130 -8.12 2.45 7.98
N VAL A 131 -8.71 3.29 7.12
CA VAL A 131 -9.80 2.88 6.23
C VAL A 131 -9.32 1.74 5.31
N PRO A 132 -10.10 0.64 5.15
CA PRO A 132 -9.71 -0.53 4.35
C PRO A 132 -9.83 -0.28 2.84
N ALA A 133 -9.14 0.73 2.33
CA ALA A 133 -9.15 1.16 0.94
C ALA A 133 -7.72 1.45 0.47
N LEU A 134 -7.31 0.89 -0.67
CA LEU A 134 -6.03 1.26 -1.28
C LEU A 134 -6.09 2.70 -1.82
N PRO A 135 -5.01 3.50 -1.74
CA PRO A 135 -3.66 3.16 -1.30
C PRO A 135 -3.40 3.37 0.21
N LEU A 136 -4.44 3.56 1.02
CA LEU A 136 -4.31 3.84 2.46
C LEU A 136 -3.71 2.64 3.21
N ASP A 137 -3.10 2.92 4.36
CA ASP A 137 -2.42 1.91 5.18
C ASP A 137 -3.33 0.76 5.62
N GLY A 138 -4.57 1.07 6.02
CA GLY A 138 -5.61 0.11 6.36
C GLY A 138 -6.00 -0.77 5.18
N GLY A 139 -5.97 -0.21 3.96
CA GLY A 139 -6.10 -0.98 2.72
C GLY A 139 -4.95 -1.98 2.54
N ARG A 140 -3.71 -1.57 2.82
CA ARG A 140 -2.52 -2.45 2.76
C ARG A 140 -2.58 -3.55 3.82
N ILE A 141 -2.93 -3.21 5.07
CA ILE A 141 -3.13 -4.17 6.16
C ILE A 141 -4.20 -5.19 5.76
N PHE A 142 -5.37 -4.72 5.32
CA PHE A 142 -6.48 -5.60 4.98
C PHE A 142 -6.16 -6.50 3.77
N ARG A 143 -5.46 -5.96 2.77
CA ARG A 143 -4.96 -6.70 1.62
C ARG A 143 -3.97 -7.79 2.01
N ALA A 144 -3.00 -7.46 2.87
CA ALA A 144 -2.01 -8.40 3.36
C ALA A 144 -2.68 -9.54 4.16
N LEU A 145 -3.68 -9.23 5.00
CA LEU A 145 -4.49 -10.24 5.71
C LEU A 145 -5.27 -11.15 4.75
N LEU A 146 -5.94 -10.59 3.74
CA LEU A 146 -6.69 -11.37 2.75
C LEU A 146 -5.76 -12.22 1.86
N SER A 147 -4.52 -11.78 1.63
CA SER A 147 -3.56 -12.48 0.77
C SER A 147 -3.25 -13.89 1.22
N TYR A 148 -3.31 -14.18 2.53
CA TYR A 148 -3.09 -15.52 3.08
C TYR A 148 -4.11 -16.55 2.59
N LYS A 149 -5.35 -16.11 2.36
CA LYS A 149 -6.45 -16.98 1.92
C LYS A 149 -6.68 -16.90 0.42
N TRP A 150 -6.62 -15.70 -0.16
CA TRP A 150 -7.05 -15.45 -1.54
C TRP A 150 -5.89 -15.26 -2.52
N GLY A 151 -4.66 -15.15 -2.04
CA GLY A 151 -3.51 -14.77 -2.86
C GLY A 151 -3.43 -13.26 -3.10
N MET A 152 -2.23 -12.79 -3.44
CA MET A 152 -1.91 -11.35 -3.50
C MET A 152 -2.76 -10.60 -4.53
N LEU A 153 -2.93 -11.16 -5.73
CA LEU A 153 -3.67 -10.50 -6.83
C LEU A 153 -5.16 -10.37 -6.55
N ARG A 154 -5.80 -11.43 -6.03
CA ARG A 154 -7.24 -11.40 -5.70
C ARG A 154 -7.51 -10.46 -4.54
N ALA A 155 -6.69 -10.53 -3.49
CA ALA A 155 -6.78 -9.61 -2.36
C ALA A 155 -6.64 -8.15 -2.82
N THR A 156 -5.62 -7.84 -3.64
CA THR A 156 -5.44 -6.48 -4.18
C THR A 156 -6.63 -6.02 -5.00
N LYS A 157 -7.14 -6.87 -5.91
CA LYS A 157 -8.32 -6.55 -6.73
C LYS A 157 -9.54 -6.24 -5.86
N PHE A 158 -9.79 -7.06 -4.84
CA PHE A 158 -10.93 -6.87 -3.94
C PHE A 158 -10.82 -5.55 -3.17
N VAL A 159 -9.69 -5.28 -2.54
CA VAL A 159 -9.49 -4.07 -1.74
C VAL A 159 -9.50 -2.80 -2.61
N THR A 160 -8.98 -2.85 -3.84
CA THR A 160 -9.13 -1.76 -4.82
C THR A 160 -10.60 -1.46 -5.14
N VAL A 161 -11.42 -2.51 -5.36
CA VAL A 161 -12.86 -2.33 -5.63
C VAL A 161 -13.56 -1.76 -4.41
N LEU A 162 -13.27 -2.29 -3.22
CA LEU A 162 -13.80 -1.78 -1.96
C LEU A 162 -13.46 -0.30 -1.77
N GLY A 163 -12.22 0.10 -2.03
CA GLY A 163 -11.80 1.50 -1.95
C GLY A 163 -12.54 2.43 -2.90
N ARG A 164 -12.84 1.97 -4.13
CA ARG A 164 -13.68 2.73 -5.08
C ARG A 164 -15.12 2.86 -4.61
N VAL A 165 -15.69 1.81 -4.04
CA VAL A 165 -17.04 1.85 -3.47
C VAL A 165 -17.08 2.86 -2.32
N ILE A 166 -16.11 2.80 -1.40
CA ILE A 166 -15.98 3.76 -0.30
C ILE A 166 -15.86 5.19 -0.84
N ALA A 167 -15.02 5.42 -1.86
CA ALA A 167 -14.87 6.73 -2.48
C ALA A 167 -16.19 7.26 -3.08
N VAL A 168 -16.94 6.42 -3.80
CA VAL A 168 -18.24 6.81 -4.37
C VAL A 168 -19.26 7.13 -3.27
N VAL A 169 -19.32 6.33 -2.20
CA VAL A 169 -20.21 6.58 -1.06
C VAL A 169 -19.84 7.91 -0.38
N LEU A 170 -18.56 8.19 -0.17
CA LEU A 170 -18.09 9.46 0.39
C LEU A 170 -18.45 10.66 -0.51
N LEU A 171 -18.35 10.50 -1.83
CA LEU A 171 -18.73 11.54 -2.79
C LEU A 171 -20.24 11.81 -2.74
N ILE A 172 -21.07 10.75 -2.75
CA ILE A 172 -22.54 10.88 -2.63
C ILE A 172 -22.90 11.55 -1.31
N PHE A 173 -22.25 11.16 -0.21
CA PHE A 173 -22.47 11.79 1.10
C PHE A 173 -22.07 13.27 1.11
N ALA A 174 -20.96 13.63 0.44
CA ALA A 174 -20.52 15.04 0.30
C ALA A 174 -21.51 15.88 -0.51
N LEU A 175 -22.08 15.31 -1.57
CA LEU A 175 -23.09 15.96 -2.41
C LEU A 175 -24.46 16.01 -1.72
N TYR A 176 -24.82 15.00 -0.93
CA TYR A 176 -26.07 15.00 -0.16
C TYR A 176 -26.01 16.05 0.94
N ARG A 177 -24.90 16.13 1.70
CA ARG A 177 -24.67 17.19 2.72
C ARG A 177 -24.78 18.61 2.17
N ARG A 178 -24.59 18.81 0.85
CA ARG A 178 -24.80 20.11 0.17
C ARG A 178 -26.20 20.67 0.41
N THR A 179 -27.21 19.82 0.55
CA THR A 179 -28.59 20.27 0.72
C THR A 179 -28.83 20.90 2.09
N ILE A 180 -27.93 20.68 3.06
CA ILE A 180 -28.04 21.14 4.46
C ILE A 180 -26.93 22.15 4.82
N THR A 181 -25.74 22.03 4.23
CA THR A 181 -24.55 22.86 4.51
C THR A 181 -23.76 23.12 3.23
N PRO A 182 -22.93 24.19 3.13
CA PRO A 182 -22.06 24.40 1.98
C PRO A 182 -21.22 23.15 1.68
N VAL A 183 -20.99 22.84 0.40
CA VAL A 183 -20.26 21.64 -0.02
C VAL A 183 -18.92 21.58 0.71
N ASN A 184 -18.69 20.51 1.47
CA ASN A 184 -17.38 20.28 2.07
C ASN A 184 -16.39 19.85 0.96
N LEU A 185 -15.80 20.85 0.30
CA LEU A 185 -14.87 20.69 -0.81
C LEU A 185 -13.72 19.73 -0.48
N THR A 186 -13.33 19.65 0.80
CA THR A 186 -12.27 18.72 1.26
C THR A 186 -12.71 17.26 1.15
N MET A 187 -13.93 16.93 1.57
CA MET A 187 -14.46 15.57 1.51
C MET A 187 -14.70 15.12 0.06
N ALA A 188 -15.18 16.03 -0.80
CA ALA A 188 -15.27 15.78 -2.24
C ALA A 188 -13.88 15.55 -2.85
N GLY A 189 -12.89 16.39 -2.53
CA GLY A 189 -11.51 16.21 -3.00
C GLY A 189 -10.89 14.88 -2.57
N VAL A 190 -11.06 14.50 -1.30
CA VAL A 190 -10.60 13.21 -0.76
C VAL A 190 -11.26 12.03 -1.47
N SER A 191 -12.56 12.10 -1.74
CA SER A 191 -13.28 11.03 -2.46
C SER A 191 -12.76 10.83 -3.88
N VAL A 192 -12.54 11.92 -4.62
CA VAL A 192 -11.99 11.88 -5.98
C VAL A 192 -10.56 11.32 -5.95
N PHE A 193 -9.73 11.81 -5.03
CA PHE A 193 -8.38 11.29 -4.84
C PHE A 193 -8.38 9.78 -4.57
N LEU A 194 -9.19 9.32 -3.60
CA LEU A 194 -9.25 7.91 -3.22
C LEU A 194 -9.68 7.02 -4.39
N TYR A 195 -10.64 7.47 -5.20
CA TYR A 195 -11.12 6.72 -6.37
C TYR A 195 -10.02 6.50 -7.42
N PHE A 196 -9.27 7.55 -7.77
CA PHE A 196 -8.19 7.46 -8.75
C PHE A 196 -6.95 6.75 -8.19
N ALA A 197 -6.58 7.05 -6.95
CA ALA A 197 -5.42 6.47 -6.30
C ALA A 197 -5.56 4.96 -6.07
N SER A 198 -6.78 4.47 -5.78
CA SER A 198 -7.09 3.03 -5.68
C SER A 198 -6.63 2.23 -6.90
N GLY A 199 -6.64 2.84 -8.09
CA GLY A 199 -6.27 2.18 -9.35
C GLY A 199 -4.76 2.02 -9.59
N ALA A 200 -3.92 2.83 -8.94
CA ALA A 200 -2.48 2.84 -9.17
C ALA A 200 -1.81 1.57 -8.61
N GLU A 201 -2.20 1.16 -7.40
CA GLU A 201 -1.70 -0.05 -6.71
C GLU A 201 -1.97 -1.34 -7.51
N ARG A 202 -3.10 -1.42 -8.22
CA ARG A 202 -3.44 -2.60 -9.04
C ARG A 202 -2.42 -2.86 -10.15
N LYS A 203 -1.81 -1.81 -10.72
CA LYS A 203 -0.78 -1.95 -11.77
C LYS A 203 0.52 -2.53 -11.23
N MET A 204 0.80 -2.36 -9.94
CA MET A 204 2.00 -2.85 -9.27
C MET A 204 1.84 -4.28 -8.71
N ALA A 205 0.61 -4.81 -8.65
CA ALA A 205 0.36 -6.12 -8.04
C ALA A 205 1.10 -7.32 -8.68
N PRO A 206 1.28 -7.40 -10.02
CA PRO A 206 2.04 -8.50 -10.63
C PRO A 206 3.52 -8.51 -10.26
N SER A 207 4.16 -7.34 -10.15
CA SER A 207 5.56 -7.27 -9.73
C SER A 207 5.71 -7.76 -8.29
N LEU A 208 4.77 -7.46 -7.39
CA LEU A 208 4.78 -7.99 -6.02
C LEU A 208 4.80 -9.53 -5.94
N ILE A 209 4.23 -10.26 -6.91
CA ILE A 209 4.27 -11.73 -6.89
C ILE A 209 5.67 -12.26 -7.25
N ILE A 210 6.28 -11.74 -8.31
CA ILE A 210 7.62 -12.17 -8.78
C ILE A 210 8.62 -12.14 -7.62
N ASN A 211 8.52 -11.08 -6.87
CA ASN A 211 9.22 -10.74 -5.66
C ASN A 211 8.99 -11.67 -4.48
N GLN A 212 7.74 -12.06 -4.23
CA GLN A 212 7.44 -13.08 -3.22
C GLN A 212 8.08 -14.42 -3.58
N ILE A 213 8.16 -14.75 -4.86
CA ILE A 213 8.78 -15.99 -5.33
C ILE A 213 10.30 -15.94 -5.12
N GLU A 214 10.96 -14.82 -5.41
CA GLU A 214 12.38 -14.63 -5.09
C GLU A 214 12.68 -14.76 -3.57
N GLU A 215 11.84 -14.15 -2.72
CA GLU A 215 11.98 -14.27 -1.27
C GLU A 215 11.80 -15.74 -0.80
N LYS A 216 10.80 -16.45 -1.32
CA LYS A 216 10.57 -17.88 -1.02
C LYS A 216 11.78 -18.72 -1.41
N LYS A 217 12.36 -18.46 -2.59
CA LYS A 217 13.57 -19.14 -3.06
C LYS A 217 14.72 -18.95 -2.08
N SER A 218 15.01 -17.70 -1.71
CA SER A 218 16.05 -17.38 -0.72
C SER A 218 15.79 -18.08 0.64
N ARG A 219 14.55 -18.13 1.10
CA ARG A 219 14.16 -18.83 2.33
C ARG A 219 14.31 -20.34 2.22
N LEU A 220 13.96 -20.95 1.10
CA LEU A 220 14.14 -22.39 0.89
C LEU A 220 15.63 -22.76 0.92
N PHE A 221 16.50 -21.97 0.27
CA PHE A 221 17.95 -22.21 0.31
C PHE A 221 18.58 -21.97 1.68
N SER A 222 18.08 -21.01 2.46
CA SER A 222 18.64 -20.68 3.78
C SER A 222 18.10 -21.56 4.92
N GLN A 223 16.82 -21.93 4.88
CA GLN A 223 16.17 -22.72 5.93
C GLN A 223 16.08 -24.21 5.59
N GLY A 224 16.38 -24.60 4.35
CA GLY A 224 16.32 -25.98 3.85
C GLY A 224 14.92 -26.56 3.69
N ILE A 225 13.89 -25.93 4.27
CA ILE A 225 12.52 -26.44 4.30
C ILE A 225 11.53 -25.31 4.02
N LEU A 226 10.59 -25.55 3.11
CA LEU A 226 9.44 -24.69 2.85
C LEU A 226 8.21 -25.56 2.60
N LYS A 227 7.06 -25.20 3.20
CA LYS A 227 5.81 -25.91 2.94
C LYS A 227 5.44 -25.74 1.48
N SER A 228 5.03 -26.82 0.81
CA SER A 228 4.56 -26.77 -0.57
C SER A 228 3.03 -26.85 -0.66
N LYS A 229 2.48 -26.30 -1.75
CA LYS A 229 1.08 -26.49 -2.15
C LYS A 229 1.04 -26.93 -3.61
N SER A 230 0.33 -28.02 -3.86
CA SER A 230 0.10 -28.54 -5.21
C SER A 230 -1.19 -27.97 -5.77
N ILE A 231 -1.18 -27.55 -7.04
CA ILE A 231 -2.36 -27.05 -7.76
C ILE A 231 -2.49 -27.84 -9.05
N ALA A 232 -3.65 -28.43 -9.31
CA ALA A 232 -3.96 -29.05 -10.59
C ALA A 232 -4.65 -28.03 -11.51
N VAL A 233 -4.18 -27.90 -12.74
CA VAL A 233 -4.71 -26.96 -13.74
C VAL A 233 -4.89 -27.66 -15.08
N ALA A 234 -5.94 -27.32 -15.82
CA ALA A 234 -6.11 -27.82 -17.18
C ALA A 234 -5.07 -27.19 -18.12
N TYR A 235 -4.67 -27.91 -19.17
CA TYR A 235 -3.69 -27.46 -20.17
C TYR A 235 -3.97 -26.04 -20.71
N ASN A 236 -5.23 -25.76 -21.01
CA ASN A 236 -5.70 -24.47 -21.55
C ASN A 236 -5.87 -23.34 -20.50
N THR A 237 -5.41 -23.55 -19.27
CA THR A 237 -5.56 -22.55 -18.21
C THR A 237 -4.55 -21.42 -18.40
N SER A 238 -5.02 -20.18 -18.53
CA SER A 238 -4.11 -19.01 -18.57
C SER A 238 -3.19 -18.91 -17.35
N VAL A 239 -1.92 -18.55 -17.57
CA VAL A 239 -0.92 -18.34 -16.49
C VAL A 239 -1.42 -17.35 -15.44
N ARG A 240 -2.11 -16.29 -15.85
CA ARG A 240 -2.71 -15.31 -14.93
C ARG A 240 -3.67 -15.97 -13.94
N LYS A 241 -4.49 -16.94 -14.37
CA LYS A 241 -5.43 -17.66 -13.49
C LYS A 241 -4.68 -18.56 -12.50
N VAL A 242 -3.57 -19.17 -12.94
CA VAL A 242 -2.67 -19.96 -12.07
C VAL A 242 -2.02 -19.07 -11.01
N MET A 243 -1.39 -17.95 -11.40
CA MET A 243 -0.78 -17.01 -10.45
C MET A 243 -1.76 -16.46 -9.41
N ASN A 244 -3.02 -16.26 -9.77
CA ASN A 244 -4.07 -15.81 -8.85
C ASN A 244 -4.35 -16.81 -7.72
N SER A 245 -3.88 -18.06 -7.82
CA SER A 245 -4.03 -19.08 -6.78
C SER A 245 -2.83 -19.17 -5.84
N PHE A 246 -1.73 -18.47 -6.14
CA PHE A 246 -0.53 -18.50 -5.31
C PHE A 246 -0.75 -17.72 -4.01
N VAL A 247 -0.35 -18.35 -2.89
CA VAL A 247 -0.42 -17.75 -1.56
C VAL A 247 0.97 -17.51 -0.96
N PRO A 248 1.12 -16.52 -0.07
CA PRO A 248 2.38 -16.33 0.66
C PRO A 248 2.78 -17.55 1.51
N GLY A 249 4.08 -17.72 1.73
CA GLY A 249 4.65 -18.72 2.64
C GLY A 249 4.61 -20.19 2.18
N HIS A 250 4.13 -20.46 0.96
CA HIS A 250 4.14 -21.80 0.38
C HIS A 250 4.83 -21.80 -0.99
N TYR A 251 5.61 -22.84 -1.28
CA TYR A 251 6.13 -23.11 -2.62
C TYR A 251 5.04 -23.79 -3.46
N HIS A 252 4.70 -23.26 -4.64
CA HIS A 252 3.66 -23.85 -5.49
C HIS A 252 4.24 -24.79 -6.54
N ILE A 253 3.66 -25.98 -6.65
CA ILE A 253 3.91 -26.92 -7.73
C ILE A 253 2.62 -27.06 -8.52
N VAL A 254 2.67 -26.76 -9.80
CA VAL A 254 1.52 -26.76 -10.70
C VAL A 254 1.55 -28.03 -11.54
N TYR A 255 0.55 -28.89 -11.39
CA TYR A 255 0.35 -30.08 -12.21
C TYR A 255 -0.57 -29.74 -13.37
N VAL A 256 -0.09 -29.94 -14.59
CA VAL A 256 -0.87 -29.69 -15.80
C VAL A 256 -1.58 -30.97 -16.18
N ILE A 257 -2.91 -30.89 -16.28
CA ILE A 257 -3.80 -32.01 -16.56
C ILE A 257 -4.31 -31.90 -18.00
N GLY A 258 -4.17 -32.99 -18.75
CA GLY A 258 -4.70 -33.14 -20.10
C GLY A 258 -6.21 -33.39 -20.09
N ASP A 259 -6.84 -33.34 -21.27
CA ASP A 259 -8.30 -33.46 -21.41
C ASP A 259 -8.86 -34.82 -20.97
N ASN A 260 -8.01 -35.85 -20.98
CA ASN A 260 -8.30 -37.21 -20.51
C ASN A 260 -7.98 -37.44 -19.02
N GLY A 261 -7.61 -36.39 -18.29
CA GLY A 261 -7.35 -36.44 -16.85
C GLY A 261 -5.94 -36.89 -16.46
N GLU A 262 -5.06 -37.14 -17.43
CA GLU A 262 -3.67 -37.52 -17.15
C GLU A 262 -2.81 -36.31 -16.77
N ILE A 263 -1.81 -36.56 -15.93
CA ILE A 263 -0.82 -35.54 -15.57
C ILE A 263 0.19 -35.45 -16.71
N MET A 264 0.06 -34.41 -17.55
CA MET A 264 0.98 -34.16 -18.66
C MET A 264 2.36 -33.70 -18.18
N GLY A 265 2.42 -33.03 -17.03
CA GLY A 265 3.68 -32.60 -16.44
C GLY A 265 3.50 -31.75 -15.19
N ARG A 266 4.61 -31.24 -14.67
CA ARG A 266 4.67 -30.35 -13.50
C ARG A 266 5.51 -29.13 -13.82
N ILE A 267 5.08 -27.97 -13.32
CA ILE A 267 5.76 -26.69 -13.48
C ILE A 267 5.86 -26.03 -12.10
N GLY A 268 7.05 -25.57 -11.71
CA GLY A 268 7.30 -24.82 -10.49
C GLY A 268 7.12 -23.30 -10.66
N GLU A 269 7.27 -22.57 -9.55
CA GLU A 269 7.14 -21.10 -9.57
C GLU A 269 8.19 -20.42 -10.47
N GLU A 270 9.39 -20.98 -10.58
CA GLU A 270 10.48 -20.40 -11.38
C GLU A 270 10.25 -20.54 -12.88
N GLU A 271 9.82 -21.70 -13.37
CA GLU A 271 9.53 -21.88 -14.79
C GLU A 271 8.38 -20.96 -15.22
N ILE A 272 7.36 -20.79 -14.36
CA ILE A 272 6.25 -19.86 -14.61
C ILE A 272 6.76 -18.41 -14.72
N ILE A 273 7.65 -17.96 -13.83
CA ILE A 273 8.21 -16.60 -13.92
C ILE A 273 9.01 -16.41 -15.19
N ARG A 274 9.91 -17.35 -15.52
CA ARG A 274 10.73 -17.26 -16.75
C ARG A 274 9.82 -17.18 -17.98
N GLY A 275 8.81 -18.04 -18.01
CA GLY A 275 7.81 -18.05 -19.05
C GLY A 275 7.02 -16.73 -19.19
N ILE A 276 6.70 -16.07 -18.08
CA ILE A 276 6.04 -14.76 -18.10
C ILE A 276 6.97 -13.67 -18.64
N ILE A 277 8.25 -13.69 -18.27
CA ILE A 277 9.22 -12.69 -18.71
C ILE A 277 9.46 -12.81 -20.22
N GLU A 278 9.51 -14.04 -20.73
CA GLU A 278 9.82 -14.33 -22.13
C GLU A 278 8.60 -14.22 -23.06
N TYR A 279 7.42 -14.70 -22.61
CA TYR A 279 6.23 -14.82 -23.47
C TYR A 279 5.02 -14.01 -23.02
N GLY A 280 5.09 -13.34 -21.86
CA GLY A 280 4.02 -12.51 -21.30
C GLY A 280 2.95 -13.28 -20.51
N PHE A 281 1.97 -12.55 -19.94
CA PHE A 281 0.98 -13.09 -18.97
C PHE A 281 -0.24 -13.80 -19.58
N ASN A 282 -0.42 -13.77 -20.91
CA ASN A 282 -1.67 -14.15 -21.57
C ASN A 282 -1.65 -15.53 -22.24
N ARG A 283 -0.54 -16.27 -22.12
CA ARG A 283 -0.38 -17.62 -22.67
C ARG A 283 -1.03 -18.68 -21.78
N GLU A 284 -1.30 -19.84 -22.37
CA GLU A 284 -1.82 -21.00 -21.66
C GLU A 284 -0.68 -21.74 -20.93
N ILE A 285 -0.97 -22.33 -19.77
CA ILE A 285 0.03 -22.98 -18.92
C ILE A 285 0.66 -24.20 -19.61
N GLY A 286 -0.10 -24.87 -20.48
CA GLY A 286 0.37 -26.01 -21.27
C GLY A 286 1.50 -25.67 -22.26
N GLU A 287 1.58 -24.42 -22.72
CA GLU A 287 2.65 -23.95 -23.62
C GLU A 287 4.02 -23.83 -22.93
N TYR A 288 4.07 -24.02 -21.61
CA TYR A 288 5.29 -23.93 -20.79
C TYR A 288 5.81 -25.31 -20.32
N LEU A 289 5.15 -26.41 -20.74
CA LEU A 289 5.64 -27.78 -20.58
C LEU A 289 6.68 -28.11 -21.65
#